data_AF-A0A3M0M112-F1
#
_entry.id   AF-A0A3M0M112-F1
#
_cell.length_a   1.000
_cell.length_b   1.000
_cell.length_c   1.000
_cell.angle_alpha   90.00
_cell.angle_beta   90.00
_cell.angle_gamma   90.00
#
_symmetry.space_group_name_H-M   'P 1'
#
loop_
_entity.id
_entity.type
_entity.pdbx_description
1 polymer ?
#
loop_
_entity_poly.entity_id
_entity_poly.type
_entity_poly.pdbx_seq_one_letter_code
_entity_poly.pdbx_strand_id
1 'polypeptide(L)'
;MRPEDEARASEAGAEPLRIVLHRVAEEAATLANDITSLDRAIGQALTVTDMGALDGLQRADAIRQGLEGLSNFLTRLARTVEPGVICDPVRAAEGMALRAQVQRLAGLAPTSFPGRDDAGTDLWD
;
A
#
# COMPACT_ATOMS: atom_id res chain seq x y z
N MET A 1 -8.83 20.43 -22.16
CA MET A 1 -8.84 19.00 -22.51
C MET A 1 -10.29 18.58 -22.67
N ARG A 2 -10.66 17.86 -23.74
CA ARG A 2 -12.07 17.48 -23.95
C ARG A 2 -12.38 16.21 -23.12
N PRO A 3 -13.61 16.04 -22.61
CA PRO A 3 -14.01 14.83 -21.86
C PRO A 3 -13.83 13.52 -22.67
N GLU A 4 -13.76 13.64 -23.99
CA GLU A 4 -13.53 12.57 -24.95
C GLU A 4 -12.09 12.01 -24.89
N ASP A 5 -11.12 12.85 -24.52
CA ASP A 5 -9.71 12.47 -24.40
C ASP A 5 -9.46 11.68 -23.09
N GLU A 6 -10.22 11.97 -22.03
CA GLU A 6 -10.19 11.24 -20.75
C GLU A 6 -10.81 9.83 -20.89
N ALA A 7 -11.88 9.71 -21.68
CA ALA A 7 -12.54 8.44 -21.93
C ALA A 7 -11.66 7.45 -22.71
N ARG A 8 -10.85 7.92 -23.66
CA ARG A 8 -9.91 7.08 -24.43
C ARG A 8 -8.66 6.67 -23.64
N ALA A 9 -8.17 7.51 -22.73
CA ALA A 9 -7.09 7.12 -21.82
C ALA A 9 -7.53 5.98 -20.88
N SER A 10 -8.79 6.03 -20.42
CA SER A 10 -9.40 5.01 -19.58
C SER A 10 -9.48 3.62 -20.23
N GLU A 11 -9.49 3.51 -21.56
CA GLU A 11 -9.49 2.21 -22.28
C GLU A 11 -8.09 1.58 -22.38
N ALA A 12 -7.02 2.32 -22.09
CA ALA A 12 -5.62 1.88 -22.25
C ALA A 12 -4.88 1.61 -20.92
N GLY A 13 -5.58 1.63 -19.78
CA GLY A 13 -4.95 1.52 -18.45
C GLY A 13 -4.29 2.82 -17.97
N ALA A 14 -4.46 3.91 -18.71
CA ALA A 14 -3.90 5.21 -18.42
C ALA A 14 -4.94 6.08 -17.69
N GLU A 15 -4.59 6.62 -16.53
CA GLU A 15 -5.50 7.36 -15.66
C GLU A 15 -4.87 8.67 -15.16
N PRO A 16 -5.66 9.63 -14.65
CA PRO A 16 -5.12 10.89 -14.16
C PRO A 16 -4.09 10.66 -13.05
N LEU A 17 -2.89 11.23 -13.17
CA LEU A 17 -1.78 11.02 -12.23
C LEU A 17 -2.17 11.36 -10.78
N ARG A 18 -3.06 12.34 -10.59
CA ARG A 18 -3.63 12.67 -9.28
C ARG A 18 -4.29 11.47 -8.59
N ILE A 19 -4.99 10.61 -9.35
CA ILE A 19 -5.68 9.42 -8.83
C ILE A 19 -4.64 8.36 -8.43
N VAL A 20 -3.66 8.09 -9.29
CA VAL A 20 -2.54 7.19 -8.99
C VAL A 20 -1.83 7.62 -7.71
N LEU A 21 -1.47 8.91 -7.60
CA LEU A 21 -0.76 9.44 -6.43
C LEU A 21 -1.58 9.32 -5.15
N HIS A 22 -2.90 9.52 -5.21
CA HIS A 22 -3.77 9.26 -4.06
C HIS A 22 -3.76 7.79 -3.66
N ARG A 23 -3.84 6.85 -4.61
CA ARG A 23 -3.75 5.40 -4.30
C ARG A 23 -2.40 5.01 -3.70
N VAL A 24 -1.30 5.58 -4.21
CA VAL A 24 0.03 5.33 -3.63
C VAL A 24 0.12 5.90 -2.21
N ALA A 25 -0.50 7.05 -1.95
CA ALA A 25 -0.57 7.62 -0.61
C ALA A 25 -1.36 6.72 0.37
N GLU A 26 -2.48 6.15 -0.08
CA GLU A 26 -3.28 5.19 0.70
C GLU A 26 -2.50 3.91 1.00
N GLU A 27 -1.72 3.40 0.04
CA GLU A 27 -0.87 2.22 0.25
C GLU A 27 0.23 2.51 1.28
N ALA A 28 0.88 3.68 1.21
CA ALA A 28 1.88 4.09 2.19
C ALA A 28 1.27 4.22 3.61
N ALA A 29 0.07 4.77 3.73
CA ALA A 29 -0.66 4.83 5.01
C ALA A 29 -1.02 3.43 5.54
N THR A 30 -1.43 2.51 4.66
CA THR A 30 -1.73 1.12 5.03
C THR A 30 -0.49 0.43 5.60
N LEU A 31 0.66 0.56 4.95
CA LEU A 31 1.92 0.00 5.45
C LEU A 31 2.33 0.58 6.82
N ALA A 32 2.10 1.87 7.05
CA ALA A 32 2.37 2.47 8.36
C ALA A 32 1.49 1.85 9.47
N ASN A 33 0.22 1.57 9.17
CA ASN A 33 -0.70 0.90 10.09
C ASN A 33 -0.32 -0.56 10.33
N ASP A 34 0.11 -1.29 9.31
CA ASP A 34 0.57 -2.67 9.43
C ASP A 34 1.80 -2.75 10.33
N ILE A 35 2.76 -1.83 10.16
CA ILE A 35 3.95 -1.73 11.02
C ILE A 35 3.56 -1.38 12.46
N THR A 36 2.61 -0.48 12.67
CA THR A 36 2.08 -0.16 14.01
C THR A 36 1.48 -1.39 14.68
N SER A 37 0.78 -2.22 13.91
CA SER A 37 0.16 -3.45 14.42
C SER A 37 1.21 -4.50 14.76
N LEU A 38 2.25 -4.62 13.91
CA LEU A 38 3.40 -5.47 14.15
C LEU A 38 4.18 -5.03 15.40
N ASP A 39 4.43 -3.74 15.56
CA ASP A 39 5.10 -3.14 16.72
C ASP A 39 4.37 -3.48 18.04
N ARG A 40 3.04 -3.36 18.05
CA ARG A 40 2.21 -3.75 19.20
C ARG A 40 2.24 -5.25 19.47
N ALA A 41 2.14 -6.09 18.44
CA ALA A 41 2.18 -7.54 18.58
C ALA A 41 3.55 -8.00 19.13
N ILE A 42 4.62 -7.39 18.64
CA ILE A 42 5.99 -7.62 19.14
C ILE A 42 6.11 -7.14 20.58
N GLY A 43 5.63 -5.93 20.91
CA GLY A 43 5.66 -5.40 22.27
C GLY A 43 4.88 -6.25 23.28
N GLN A 44 3.75 -6.85 22.87
CA GLN A 44 3.00 -7.81 23.68
C GLN A 44 3.75 -9.14 23.86
N ALA A 45 4.37 -9.65 22.80
CA ALA A 45 5.16 -10.88 22.82
C ALA A 45 6.47 -10.74 23.62
N LEU A 46 7.07 -9.56 23.63
CA LEU A 46 8.35 -9.24 24.28
C LEU A 46 8.21 -8.71 25.71
N THR A 47 7.12 -9.05 26.40
CA THR A 47 6.96 -8.78 27.84
C THR A 47 8.06 -9.41 28.72
N VAL A 48 9.04 -10.12 28.12
CA VAL A 48 10.20 -10.72 28.78
C VAL A 48 11.49 -10.35 28.03
N THR A 49 12.22 -9.36 28.56
CA THR A 49 13.69 -9.14 28.48
C THR A 49 14.41 -9.35 27.15
N ASP A 50 14.67 -8.28 26.40
CA ASP A 50 16.00 -8.02 25.83
C ASP A 50 16.16 -6.55 25.36
N MET A 51 17.31 -5.92 25.65
CA MET A 51 17.62 -4.58 25.14
C MET A 51 17.84 -4.57 23.62
N GLY A 52 18.16 -5.72 23.01
CA GLY A 52 18.28 -5.86 21.55
C GLY A 52 16.96 -5.63 20.79
N ALA A 53 15.82 -5.84 21.44
CA ALA A 53 14.52 -5.59 20.83
C ALA A 53 14.17 -4.10 20.70
N LEU A 54 14.75 -3.23 21.54
CA LEU A 54 14.49 -1.79 21.50
C LEU A 54 14.97 -1.15 20.19
N ASP A 55 16.14 -1.56 19.66
CA ASP A 55 16.63 -1.07 18.37
C ASP A 55 15.71 -1.50 17.21
N GLY A 56 15.17 -2.72 17.27
CA GLY A 56 14.19 -3.22 16.30
C GLY A 56 12.90 -2.39 16.31
N LEU A 57 12.36 -2.08 17.48
CA LEU A 57 11.16 -1.24 17.64
C LEU A 57 11.41 0.20 17.20
N GLN A 58 12.58 0.77 17.51
CA GLN A 58 12.96 2.12 17.05
C GLN A 58 13.07 2.20 15.53
N ARG A 59 13.64 1.17 14.88
CA ARG A 59 13.68 1.10 13.41
C ARG A 59 12.28 0.94 12.81
N ALA A 60 11.42 0.13 13.41
CA ALA A 60 10.03 -0.01 12.99
C ALA A 60 9.28 1.33 13.08
N ASP A 61 9.46 2.07 14.17
CA ASP A 61 8.87 3.39 14.34
C ASP A 61 9.39 4.41 13.30
N ALA A 62 10.70 4.40 13.02
CA ALA A 62 11.28 5.25 11.98
C ALA A 62 10.70 4.94 10.59
N ILE A 63 10.49 3.65 10.26
CA ILE A 63 9.85 3.25 9.00
C ILE A 63 8.39 3.72 8.97
N ARG A 64 7.64 3.54 10.07
CA ARG A 64 6.26 4.03 10.20
C ARG A 64 6.16 5.53 9.95
N GLN A 65 6.99 6.33 10.61
CA GLN A 65 7.04 7.79 10.43
C GLN A 65 7.41 8.16 8.99
N GLY A 66 8.35 7.44 8.38
CA GLY A 66 8.73 7.64 6.98
C GLY A 66 7.57 7.39 6.01
N LEU A 67 6.78 6.33 6.25
CA LEU A 67 5.61 5.99 5.45
C LEU A 67 4.45 6.99 5.62
N GLU A 68 4.21 7.47 6.84
CA GLU A 68 3.26 8.57 7.09
C GLU A 68 3.69 9.86 6.37
N GLY A 69 4.98 10.19 6.44
CA GLY A 69 5.56 11.31 5.71
C GLY A 69 5.38 11.18 4.20
N LEU A 70 5.64 9.99 3.65
CA LEU A 70 5.47 9.69 2.24
C LEU A 70 4.00 9.80 1.81
N SER A 71 3.08 9.23 2.58
CA SER A 71 1.63 9.33 2.32
C SER A 71 1.17 10.78 2.27
N ASN A 72 1.59 11.58 3.25
CA ASN A 72 1.28 13.02 3.30
C ASN A 72 1.88 13.78 2.12
N PHE A 73 3.14 13.51 1.76
CA PHE A 73 3.79 14.11 0.60
C PHE A 73 3.05 13.79 -0.70
N LEU A 74 2.74 12.52 -0.94
CA LEU A 74 2.03 12.07 -2.15
C LEU A 74 0.63 12.67 -2.24
N THR A 75 -0.08 12.76 -1.12
CA THR A 75 -1.39 13.42 -1.04
C THR A 75 -1.31 14.90 -1.38
N ARG A 76 -0.26 15.60 -0.92
CA ARG A 76 -0.03 17.01 -1.26
C ARG A 76 0.40 17.17 -2.71
N LEU A 77 1.26 16.30 -3.22
CA LEU A 77 1.70 16.28 -4.60
C LEU A 77 0.51 16.06 -5.55
N ALA A 78 -0.39 15.16 -5.22
CA ALA A 78 -1.61 14.93 -6.00
C ALA A 78 -2.47 16.19 -6.19
N ARG A 79 -2.42 17.12 -5.21
CA ARG A 79 -3.13 18.41 -5.27
C ARG A 79 -2.42 19.47 -6.13
N THR A 80 -1.12 19.31 -6.39
CA THR A 80 -0.33 20.25 -7.18
C THR A 80 -0.14 19.81 -8.63
N VAL A 81 -0.52 18.58 -8.97
CA VAL A 81 -0.45 18.06 -10.34
C VAL A 81 -1.45 18.80 -11.24
N GLU A 82 -0.98 19.22 -12.42
CA GLU A 82 -1.83 19.87 -13.42
C GLU A 82 -2.95 18.95 -13.92
N PRO A 83 -4.17 19.47 -14.11
CA PRO A 83 -5.26 18.71 -14.73
C PRO A 83 -4.86 18.26 -16.15
N GLY A 84 -4.84 16.95 -16.37
CA GLY A 84 -4.52 16.35 -17.68
C GLY A 84 -3.19 15.61 -17.75
N VAL A 85 -2.39 15.60 -16.70
CA VAL A 85 -1.27 14.65 -16.59
C VAL A 85 -1.82 13.25 -16.38
N ILE A 86 -1.48 12.33 -17.28
CA ILE A 86 -1.92 10.93 -17.28
C ILE A 86 -0.74 10.03 -16.89
N CYS A 87 -1.03 8.96 -16.16
CA CYS A 87 -0.10 7.92 -15.73
C CYS A 87 -0.66 6.54 -16.06
N ASP A 88 0.18 5.63 -16.53
CA ASP A 88 -0.14 4.20 -16.65
C ASP A 88 0.52 3.46 -15.47
N PRO A 89 -0.21 3.22 -14.37
CA PRO A 89 0.35 2.62 -13.16
C PRO A 89 0.73 1.15 -13.37
N VAL A 90 0.09 0.45 -14.32
CA VAL A 90 0.38 -0.96 -14.61
C VAL A 90 1.75 -1.06 -15.25
N ARG A 91 2.00 -0.26 -16.29
CA ARG A 91 3.31 -0.22 -16.96
C ARG A 91 4.40 0.36 -16.07
N ALA A 92 4.08 1.37 -15.25
CA ALA A 92 5.03 1.92 -14.29
C ALA A 92 5.47 0.89 -13.22
N ALA A 93 4.62 -0.10 -12.94
CA ALA A 93 4.89 -1.17 -11.98
C ALA A 93 5.42 -2.46 -12.64
N GLU A 94 5.63 -2.49 -13.96
CA GLU A 94 6.22 -3.62 -14.65
C GLU A 94 7.61 -3.93 -14.08
N GLY A 95 7.83 -5.21 -13.71
CA GLY A 95 9.08 -5.67 -13.10
C GLY A 95 9.13 -5.55 -11.57
N MET A 96 8.12 -4.97 -10.92
CA MET A 96 8.00 -5.06 -9.46
C MET A 96 7.61 -6.49 -9.03
N ALA A 97 8.35 -7.06 -8.07
CA ALA A 97 8.11 -8.42 -7.58
C ALA A 97 6.83 -8.57 -6.71
N LEU A 98 6.17 -7.47 -6.37
CA LEU A 98 5.12 -7.41 -5.35
C LEU A 98 3.72 -7.33 -5.96
N ARG A 99 3.24 -8.47 -6.50
CA ARG A 99 1.98 -8.60 -7.26
C ARG A 99 0.76 -7.97 -6.58
N ALA A 100 0.62 -8.13 -5.26
CA ALA A 100 -0.50 -7.58 -4.50
C ALA A 100 -0.47 -6.04 -4.43
N GLN A 101 0.73 -5.44 -4.31
CA GLN A 101 0.91 -3.99 -4.37
C GLN A 101 0.66 -3.45 -5.77
N VAL A 102 1.14 -4.15 -6.80
CA VAL A 102 0.85 -3.78 -8.20
C VAL A 102 -0.67 -3.71 -8.45
N GLN A 103 -1.43 -4.69 -7.95
CA GLN A 103 -2.90 -4.68 -8.09
C GLN A 103 -3.54 -3.46 -7.41
N ARG A 104 -3.20 -3.17 -6.16
CA ARG A 104 -3.76 -2.02 -5.43
C ARG A 104 -3.36 -0.68 -6.05
N LEU A 105 -2.10 -0.56 -6.49
CA LEU A 105 -1.60 0.63 -7.19
C LEU A 105 -2.27 0.84 -8.55
N ALA A 106 -2.66 -0.24 -9.22
CA ALA A 106 -3.48 -0.23 -10.43
C ALA A 106 -4.97 0.02 -10.17
N GLY A 107 -5.38 0.22 -8.91
CA GLY A 107 -6.79 0.43 -8.53
C GLY A 107 -7.66 -0.82 -8.63
N LEU A 108 -7.04 -1.99 -8.76
CA LEU A 108 -7.73 -3.26 -8.75
C LEU A 108 -7.99 -3.65 -7.30
N ALA A 109 -9.23 -4.08 -7.01
CA ALA A 109 -9.54 -4.67 -5.72
C ALA A 109 -8.57 -5.84 -5.45
N PRO A 110 -7.99 -5.95 -4.24
CA PRO A 110 -7.16 -7.10 -3.90
C PRO A 110 -8.01 -8.35 -4.11
N THR A 111 -7.53 -9.27 -4.97
CA THR A 111 -8.15 -10.58 -5.09
C THR A 111 -7.94 -11.28 -3.77
N SER A 112 -8.95 -11.27 -2.90
CA SER A 112 -9.02 -12.15 -1.74
C SER A 112 -8.78 -13.57 -2.26
N PHE A 113 -7.67 -14.17 -1.90
CA PHE A 113 -7.49 -15.60 -2.11
C PHE A 113 -8.59 -16.30 -1.29
N PRO A 114 -9.51 -17.07 -1.90
CA PRO A 114 -10.43 -17.90 -1.14
C PRO A 114 -9.62 -19.11 -0.70
N GLY A 115 -9.17 -19.12 0.55
CA GLY A 115 -8.36 -20.22 1.04
C GLY A 115 -7.91 -20.08 2.48
N ARG A 116 -8.85 -20.27 3.40
CA ARG A 116 -8.75 -21.18 4.57
C ARG A 116 -9.62 -20.65 5.70
N ASP A 117 -10.93 -20.87 5.58
CA ASP A 117 -11.89 -20.93 6.68
C ASP A 117 -13.12 -21.68 6.17
N ASP A 118 -12.95 -22.99 5.91
CA ASP A 118 -14.02 -24.00 5.92
C ASP A 118 -13.41 -25.37 5.59
N ALA A 119 -12.83 -25.98 6.63
CA ALA A 119 -12.79 -27.43 6.77
C ALA A 119 -12.49 -27.72 8.25
N GLY A 120 -13.56 -27.81 9.04
CA GLY A 120 -13.52 -28.62 10.24
C GLY A 120 -13.12 -30.04 9.83
N THR A 121 -11.94 -30.48 10.25
CA THR A 121 -11.62 -31.90 10.36
C THR A 121 -10.58 -32.04 11.47
N ASP A 122 -10.96 -32.84 12.46
CA ASP A 122 -10.16 -33.22 13.62
C ASP A 122 -8.69 -33.45 13.29
N LEU A 123 -7.81 -32.81 14.07
CA LEU A 123 -6.38 -33.08 14.07
C LEU A 123 -5.92 -33.37 15.50
N TRP A 124 -6.55 -34.37 16.11
CA TRP A 124 -6.10 -35.04 17.33
C TRP A 124 -6.42 -36.54 17.23
N ASP A 125 -5.72 -37.21 16.32
CA ASP A 125 -5.32 -38.61 16.48
C ASP A 125 -3.79 -38.65 16.61
#